data_AF-A0A972PEK8-F1
#
_entry.id   AF-A0A972PEK8-F1
#
_cell.length_a   1.000
_cell.length_b   1.000
_cell.length_c   1.000
_cell.angle_alpha   90.00
_cell.angle_beta   90.00
_cell.angle_gamma   90.00
#
_symmetry.space_group_name_H-M   'P 1'
#
loop_
_entity.id
_entity.type
_entity.pdbx_description
1 polymer ?
#
loop_
_entity_poly.entity_id
_entity_poly.type
_entity_poly.pdbx_seq_one_letter_code
_entity_poly.pdbx_strand_id
1 'polypeptide(L)'
;MVEVLIAAAVVAVALVPLFGLFVHGTRWTADSRHLITAVNLAQNKLEELKNARFEDVSTRPDPGALPLQFQEDSTYSYRVDVASTGPNLKTVTVTVYYETASGPRTVSLTMDRGRWRE
;
A
#
# COMPACT_ATOMS: atom_id res chain seq x y z
N MET A 1 -15.21 -8.27 52.84
CA MET A 1 -15.83 -9.10 51.78
C MET A 1 -16.54 -8.26 50.73
N VAL A 2 -17.46 -7.36 51.11
CA VAL A 2 -18.11 -6.41 50.16
C VAL A 2 -17.10 -5.55 49.40
N GLU A 3 -16.04 -5.07 50.05
CA GLU A 3 -14.97 -4.31 49.42
C GLU A 3 -14.27 -5.06 48.27
N VAL A 4 -14.00 -6.36 48.45
CA VAL A 4 -13.39 -7.21 47.41
C VAL A 4 -14.35 -7.40 46.23
N LEU A 5 -15.66 -7.49 46.49
CA LEU A 5 -16.67 -7.58 45.45
C LEU A 5 -16.76 -6.28 44.64
N ILE A 6 -16.68 -5.13 45.30
CA ILE A 6 -16.65 -3.81 44.63
C ILE A 6 -15.38 -3.68 43.78
N ALA A 7 -14.21 -4.03 44.33
CA ALA A 7 -12.95 -3.98 43.59
C ALA A 7 -12.98 -4.89 42.36
N ALA A 8 -13.48 -6.12 42.50
CA ALA A 8 -13.63 -7.06 41.38
C ALA A 8 -14.60 -6.52 40.30
N ALA A 9 -15.71 -5.90 40.71
CA ALA A 9 -16.67 -5.29 39.78
C ALA A 9 -16.05 -4.13 38.99
N VAL A 10 -15.28 -3.26 39.67
CA VAL A 10 -14.57 -2.14 39.02
C VAL A 10 -13.54 -2.65 38.01
N VAL A 11 -12.76 -3.67 38.37
CA VAL A 11 -11.77 -4.27 37.46
C VAL A 11 -12.45 -4.90 36.24
N ALA A 12 -13.56 -5.61 36.42
CA ALA A 12 -14.29 -6.22 35.31
C ALA A 12 -14.79 -5.17 34.30
N VAL A 13 -15.34 -4.05 34.78
CA VAL A 13 -15.78 -2.94 33.93
C VAL A 13 -14.59 -2.28 33.22
N ALA A 14 -13.45 -2.14 33.89
CA ALA A 14 -12.24 -1.55 33.31
C ALA A 14 -11.57 -2.44 32.25
N LEU A 15 -11.70 -3.75 32.33
CA LEU A 15 -11.07 -4.68 31.38
C LEU A 15 -11.71 -4.69 29.99
N VAL A 16 -13.03 -4.44 29.91
CA VAL A 16 -13.77 -4.44 28.63
C VAL A 16 -13.16 -3.47 27.59
N PRO A 17 -12.94 -2.17 27.88
CA PRO A 17 -12.33 -1.26 26.91
C PRO A 17 -10.86 -1.63 26.60
N LEU A 18 -10.13 -2.20 27.56
CA LEU A 18 -8.74 -2.61 27.35
C LEU A 18 -8.62 -3.72 26.30
N PHE A 19 -9.52 -4.72 26.33
CA PHE A 19 -9.58 -5.74 25.28
C PHE A 19 -9.92 -5.14 23.91
N GLY A 20 -10.82 -4.14 23.88
CA GLY A 20 -11.17 -3.42 22.65
C GLY A 20 -9.96 -2.72 22.01
N LEU A 21 -9.14 -2.07 22.83
CA LEU A 21 -7.89 -1.42 22.38
C LEU A 21 -6.87 -2.44 21.89
N PHE A 22 -6.73 -3.58 22.57
CA PHE A 22 -5.80 -4.63 22.17
C PHE A 22 -6.15 -5.21 20.78
N VAL A 23 -7.43 -5.52 20.54
CA VAL A 23 -7.90 -6.01 19.24
C VAL A 23 -7.71 -4.96 18.14
N HIS A 24 -7.95 -3.68 18.43
CA HIS A 24 -7.70 -2.61 17.47
C HIS A 24 -6.20 -2.47 17.13
N GLY A 25 -5.34 -2.48 18.14
CA GLY A 25 -3.88 -2.32 17.97
C GLY A 25 -3.26 -3.45 17.14
N THR A 26 -3.70 -4.70 17.36
CA THR A 26 -3.22 -5.84 16.55
C THR A 26 -3.65 -5.73 15.09
N ARG A 27 -4.90 -5.35 14.82
CA ARG A 27 -5.39 -5.12 13.45
C ARG A 27 -4.66 -3.97 12.76
N TRP A 28 -4.45 -2.85 13.44
CA TRP A 28 -3.70 -1.71 12.90
C TRP A 28 -2.25 -2.07 12.57
N THR A 29 -1.62 -2.91 13.40
CA THR A 29 -0.26 -3.37 13.17
C THR A 29 -0.19 -4.27 11.94
N ALA A 30 -1.16 -5.16 11.73
CA ALA A 30 -1.25 -5.99 10.53
C ALA A 30 -1.46 -5.13 9.27
N ASP A 31 -2.41 -4.19 9.30
CA ASP A 31 -2.66 -3.26 8.19
C ASP A 31 -1.42 -2.41 7.87
N SER A 32 -0.66 -2.00 8.88
CA SER A 32 0.60 -1.25 8.69
C SER A 32 1.67 -2.07 7.98
N ARG A 33 1.74 -3.39 8.22
CA ARG A 33 2.67 -4.27 7.50
C ARG A 33 2.33 -4.32 6.01
N HIS A 34 1.05 -4.46 5.66
CA HIS A 34 0.61 -4.43 4.27
C HIS A 34 0.93 -3.08 3.60
N LEU A 35 0.73 -1.97 4.30
CA LEU A 35 1.09 -0.64 3.79
C LEU A 35 2.59 -0.53 3.49
N ILE A 36 3.46 -0.94 4.43
CA ILE A 36 4.92 -0.91 4.23
C ILE A 36 5.32 -1.77 3.03
N THR A 37 4.79 -2.99 2.92
CA THR A 37 5.07 -3.87 1.78
C THR A 37 4.58 -3.27 0.47
N ALA A 38 3.35 -2.74 0.42
CA ALA A 38 2.80 -2.11 -0.79
C ALA A 38 3.64 -0.89 -1.24
N VAL A 39 4.11 -0.08 -0.30
CA VAL A 39 5.03 1.04 -0.59
C VAL A 39 6.36 0.54 -1.15
N ASN A 40 6.98 -0.46 -0.51
CA ASN A 40 8.24 -1.04 -1.00
C ASN A 40 8.08 -1.64 -2.40
N LEU A 41 6.99 -2.37 -2.66
CA LEU A 41 6.68 -2.91 -3.99
C LEU A 41 6.49 -1.80 -5.03
N ALA A 42 5.76 -0.74 -4.69
CA ALA A 42 5.58 0.41 -5.57
C ALA A 42 6.91 1.11 -5.87
N GLN A 43 7.76 1.30 -4.86
CA GLN A 43 9.10 1.89 -5.02
C GLN A 43 9.99 1.02 -5.90
N ASN A 44 10.10 -0.28 -5.62
CA ASN A 44 10.86 -1.22 -6.43
C ASN A 44 10.40 -1.20 -7.89
N LYS A 45 9.08 -1.11 -8.11
CA LYS A 45 8.53 -1.03 -9.47
C LYS A 45 8.86 0.28 -10.18
N LEU A 46 8.86 1.40 -9.46
CA LEU A 46 9.33 2.68 -10.00
C LEU A 46 10.83 2.63 -10.34
N GLU A 47 11.65 1.97 -9.53
CA GLU A 47 13.08 1.79 -9.78
C GLU A 47 13.35 0.91 -11.02
N GLU A 48 12.60 -0.19 -11.15
CA GLU A 48 12.61 -1.02 -12.36
C GLU A 48 12.26 -0.18 -13.60
N LEU A 49 11.17 0.59 -13.52
CA LEU A 49 10.71 1.47 -14.59
C LEU A 49 11.62 2.67 -14.83
N LYS A 50 12.47 3.05 -13.86
CA LYS A 50 13.49 4.09 -14.01
C LYS A 50 14.73 3.54 -14.72
N ASN A 51 15.08 2.28 -14.49
CA ASN A 51 16.22 1.61 -15.12
C ASN A 51 15.91 1.05 -16.52
N ALA A 52 14.63 0.85 -16.86
CA ALA A 52 14.20 0.55 -18.24
C ALA A 52 14.64 1.65 -19.22
N ARG A 53 14.61 1.43 -20.54
CA ARG A 53 14.88 2.54 -21.50
C ARG A 53 13.68 3.48 -21.55
N PHE A 54 13.92 4.76 -21.87
CA PHE A 54 12.84 5.74 -21.97
C PHE A 54 11.77 5.33 -23.00
N GLU A 55 12.19 4.64 -24.07
CA GLU A 55 11.29 4.16 -25.14
C GLU A 55 10.45 2.95 -24.72
N ASP A 56 10.99 2.07 -23.86
CA ASP A 56 10.32 0.85 -23.38
C ASP A 56 9.21 1.16 -22.37
N VAL A 57 9.26 2.32 -21.71
CA VAL A 57 8.18 2.78 -20.84
C VAL A 57 7.02 3.26 -21.70
N SER A 58 6.06 2.38 -22.00
CA SER A 58 4.93 2.65 -22.88
C SER A 58 4.15 3.87 -22.41
N THR A 59 4.01 4.90 -23.27
CA THR A 59 3.37 6.18 -22.96
C THR A 59 1.83 6.13 -22.98
N ARG A 60 1.26 4.94 -23.12
CA ARG A 60 -0.19 4.77 -23.17
C ARG A 60 -0.62 4.21 -21.82
N PRO A 61 -1.29 5.01 -20.98
CA PRO A 61 -2.12 4.45 -19.93
C PRO A 61 -3.05 3.44 -20.57
N ASP A 62 -3.08 2.20 -20.09
CA ASP A 62 -4.14 1.28 -20.46
C ASP A 62 -5.24 1.37 -19.39
N PRO A 63 -6.22 2.28 -19.54
CA PRO A 63 -7.28 2.46 -18.55
C PRO A 63 -8.18 1.23 -18.40
N GLY A 64 -8.04 0.22 -19.27
CA GLY A 64 -8.76 -1.06 -19.20
C GLY A 64 -7.91 -2.25 -18.76
N ALA A 65 -6.60 -2.09 -18.56
CA ALA A 65 -5.74 -3.21 -18.16
C ALA A 65 -6.09 -3.70 -16.75
N LEU A 66 -6.29 -5.01 -16.65
CA LEU A 66 -6.39 -5.68 -15.35
C LEU A 66 -5.09 -5.47 -14.56
N PRO A 67 -5.17 -5.23 -13.24
CA PRO A 67 -3.97 -5.17 -12.40
C PRO A 67 -3.13 -6.45 -12.55
N LEU A 68 -1.83 -6.26 -12.74
CA LEU A 68 -0.86 -7.35 -12.84
C LEU A 68 -0.48 -7.79 -11.43
N GLN A 69 -0.27 -9.09 -11.20
CA GLN A 69 0.21 -9.57 -9.91
C GLN A 69 1.73 -9.42 -9.81
N PHE A 70 2.23 -9.16 -8.60
CA PHE A 70 3.67 -9.28 -8.36
C PHE A 70 4.06 -10.76 -8.35
N GLN A 71 5.15 -11.13 -9.01
CA GLN A 71 5.63 -12.51 -9.03
C GLN A 71 6.08 -12.99 -7.65
N GLU A 72 6.58 -12.07 -6.83
CA GLU A 72 7.08 -12.36 -5.47
C GLU A 72 5.93 -12.54 -4.47
N ASP A 73 4.77 -11.91 -4.71
CA ASP A 73 3.61 -12.00 -3.82
C ASP A 73 2.30 -11.73 -4.58
N SER A 74 1.50 -12.79 -4.78
CA SER A 74 0.20 -12.74 -5.45
C SER A 74 -0.88 -12.01 -4.63
N THR A 75 -0.63 -11.70 -3.37
CA THR A 75 -1.53 -10.92 -2.50
C THR A 75 -1.60 -9.46 -2.95
N TYR A 76 -0.60 -9.00 -3.70
CA TYR A 76 -0.51 -7.64 -4.21
C TYR A 76 -0.65 -7.65 -5.73
N SER A 77 -1.37 -6.66 -6.25
CA SER A 77 -1.41 -6.38 -7.68
C SER A 77 -1.06 -4.93 -7.94
N TYR A 78 -0.65 -4.61 -9.16
CA TYR A 78 -0.26 -3.26 -9.54
C TYR A 78 -0.78 -2.86 -10.91
N ARG A 79 -0.90 -1.55 -11.10
CA ARG A 79 -1.13 -0.91 -12.38
C ARG A 79 -0.08 0.18 -12.59
N VAL A 80 0.42 0.29 -13.81
CA VAL A 80 1.32 1.36 -14.22
C VAL A 80 0.57 2.24 -15.20
N ASP A 81 0.47 3.52 -14.86
CA ASP A 81 -0.06 4.58 -15.70
C ASP A 81 1.11 5.47 -16.14
N VAL A 82 1.20 5.76 -17.43
CA VAL A 82 2.29 6.57 -17.98
C VAL A 82 1.69 7.66 -18.84
N ALA A 83 1.80 8.91 -18.40
CA ALA A 83 1.38 10.07 -19.16
C ALA A 83 2.59 10.76 -19.82
N SER A 84 2.48 11.13 -21.11
CA SER A 84 3.48 12.00 -21.73
C SER A 84 3.22 13.45 -21.31
N THR A 85 4.14 14.02 -20.55
CA THR A 85 4.05 15.43 -20.10
C THR A 85 4.91 16.35 -20.96
N GLY A 86 5.71 15.80 -21.89
CA GLY A 86 6.47 16.54 -22.90
C GLY A 86 7.22 15.61 -23.87
N PRO A 87 7.99 16.15 -24.83
CA PRO A 87 8.73 15.35 -25.81
C PRO A 87 9.81 14.47 -25.17
N ASN A 88 10.32 14.88 -24.02
CA ASN A 88 11.39 14.23 -23.28
C ASN A 88 10.99 13.93 -21.82
N LEU A 89 9.69 13.94 -21.50
CA LEU A 89 9.19 13.78 -20.13
C LEU A 89 7.95 12.89 -20.10
N LYS A 90 8.02 11.84 -19.28
CA LYS A 90 6.91 10.93 -18.97
C LYS A 90 6.68 10.94 -17.47
N THR A 91 5.44 11.16 -17.06
CA THR A 91 5.02 10.99 -15.66
C THR A 91 4.52 9.55 -15.51
N VAL A 92 5.15 8.80 -14.61
CA VAL A 92 4.83 7.39 -14.34
C VAL A 92 4.20 7.29 -12.97
N THR A 93 2.98 6.75 -12.92
CA THR A 93 2.24 6.47 -11.69
C THR A 93 2.08 4.97 -11.52
N VAL A 94 2.58 4.44 -10.41
CA VAL A 94 2.41 3.04 -10.02
C VAL A 94 1.39 2.99 -8.89
N THR A 95 0.30 2.27 -9.13
CA THR A 95 -0.74 2.01 -8.12
C THR A 95 -0.70 0.55 -7.73
N VAL A 96 -0.49 0.26 -6.45
CA VAL A 96 -0.51 -1.08 -5.85
C VAL A 96 -1.83 -1.28 -5.11
N TYR A 97 -2.47 -2.43 -5.32
CA TYR A 97 -3.74 -2.85 -4.74
C TYR A 97 -3.50 -4.05 -3.85
N TYR A 98 -4.10 -4.05 -2.67
CA TYR A 98 -4.00 -5.13 -1.69
C TYR A 98 -5.24 -5.16 -0.78
N GLU A 99 -5.51 -6.34 -0.22
CA GLU A 99 -6.60 -6.53 0.73
C GLU A 99 -6.06 -6.48 2.16
N THR A 100 -6.80 -5.84 3.07
CA THR A 100 -6.52 -5.89 4.50
C THR A 100 -7.72 -6.40 5.28
N ALA A 101 -7.56 -6.63 6.59
CA ALA A 101 -8.69 -6.98 7.44
C ALA A 101 -9.75 -5.85 7.54
N SER A 102 -9.37 -4.62 7.18
CA SER A 102 -10.27 -3.47 7.09
C SER A 102 -10.86 -3.23 5.69
N GLY A 103 -10.53 -4.07 4.70
CA GLY A 103 -11.04 -4.03 3.33
C GLY A 103 -9.96 -3.73 2.28
N PRO A 104 -10.37 -3.52 1.01
CA PRO A 104 -9.45 -3.23 -0.07
C PRO A 104 -8.77 -1.87 0.13
N ARG A 105 -7.46 -1.84 -0.10
CA ARG A 105 -6.62 -0.65 0.03
C ARG A 105 -5.70 -0.51 -1.18
N THR A 106 -5.29 0.73 -1.43
CA THR A 106 -4.40 1.05 -2.53
C THR A 106 -3.34 2.06 -2.09
N VAL A 107 -2.15 1.94 -2.66
CA VAL A 107 -1.07 2.92 -2.54
C VAL A 107 -0.69 3.36 -3.95
N SER A 108 -0.51 4.67 -4.15
CA SER A 108 -0.08 5.20 -5.44
C SER A 108 1.16 6.06 -5.26
N LEU A 109 2.19 5.79 -6.04
CA LEU A 109 3.41 6.59 -6.10
C LEU A 109 3.60 7.10 -7.53
N THR A 110 4.06 8.34 -7.66
CA THR A 110 4.28 8.99 -8.95
C THR A 110 5.71 9.49 -9.04
N MET A 111 6.33 9.31 -10.21
CA MET A 111 7.62 9.89 -10.54
C MET A 111 7.60 10.55 -11.92
N ASP A 112 8.41 11.57 -12.09
CA ASP A 112 8.69 12.15 -13.39
C ASP A 112 9.99 11.56 -13.95
N ARG A 113 9.88 10.98 -15.15
CA ARG A 113 11.01 10.41 -15.88
C ARG A 113 11.30 11.27 -17.11
N GLY A 114 12.51 11.82 -17.19
CA GLY A 114 12.93 12.57 -18.37
C GLY A 114 14.17 12.04 -19.08
N ARG A 115 14.30 12.39 -20.36
CA ARG A 115 15.35 11.97 -21.30
C ARG A 115 16.59 12.87 -21.21
N TRP A 116 17.09 13.16 -20.01
CA TRP A 116 18.14 14.18 -19.81
C TRP A 116 19.55 13.62 -19.56
N ARG A 117 19.68 12.29 -19.45
CA ARG A 117 20.97 11.60 -19.25
C ARG A 117 20.96 10.29 -20.04
N GLU A 118 21.49 10.35 -21.25
CA GLU A 118 22.16 9.23 -21.92
C GLU A 118 23.62 9.66 -22.15
#